data_AF-A0A950VZ72-F1
#
_entry.id   AF-A0A950VZ72-F1
#
_cell.length_a   1.000
_cell.length_b   1.000
_cell.length_c   1.000
_cell.angle_alpha   90.00
_cell.angle_beta   90.00
_cell.angle_gamma   90.00
#
_symmetry.space_group_name_H-M   'P 1'
#
loop_
_entity.id
_entity.type
_entity.pdbx_description
1 polymer ?
#
loop_
_entity_poly.entity_id
_entity_poly.type
_entity_poly.pdbx_seq_one_letter_code
_entity_poly.pdbx_strand_id
1 'polypeptide(L)' 'MPRREREQVARDLKPIYTAVDADAAQQALEAFDQKWDERFPVITQAWLNAWEYVIPFLASPQKYVA' A
#
# COMPACT_ATOMS: atom_id res chain seq x y z
N MET A 1 9.21 -15.26 -2.24
CA MET A 1 10.04 -14.04 -2.18
C MET A 1 11.36 -14.27 -1.45
N PRO A 2 12.51 -14.10 -2.12
CA PRO A 2 13.83 -13.84 -1.54
C PRO A 2 13.84 -12.65 -0.56
N ARG A 3 14.78 -12.65 0.39
CA ARG A 3 14.87 -11.61 1.44
C ARG A 3 14.99 -10.18 0.90
N ARG A 4 15.84 -9.95 -0.11
CA ARG A 4 16.03 -8.62 -0.71
C ARG A 4 14.74 -8.06 -1.33
N GLU A 5 13.93 -8.92 -1.93
CA GLU A 5 12.64 -8.51 -2.50
C GLU A 5 11.62 -8.20 -1.42
N ARG A 6 11.60 -8.95 -0.31
CA ARG A 6 10.73 -8.62 0.83
C ARG A 6 11.03 -7.23 1.38
N GLU A 7 12.31 -6.89 1.51
CA GLU A 7 12.73 -5.57 1.98
C GLU A 7 12.31 -4.46 1.01
N GLN A 8 12.39 -4.70 -0.31
CA GLN A 8 11.98 -3.72 -1.31
C GLN A 8 10.46 -3.57 -1.40
N VAL A 9 9.72 -4.69 -1.40
CA VAL A 9 8.26 -4.70 -1.37
C VAL A 9 7.75 -3.96 -0.14
N ALA A 10 8.31 -4.21 1.05
CA ALA A 10 7.91 -3.50 2.27
C ALA A 10 8.15 -1.98 2.18
N ARG A 11 9.25 -1.56 1.54
CA ARG A 11 9.52 -0.13 1.29
C ARG A 11 8.51 0.47 0.32
N ASP A 12 8.18 -0.23 -0.75
CA ASP A 12 7.27 0.25 -1.79
C ASP A 12 5.79 0.20 -1.36
N LEU A 13 5.44 -0.64 -0.38
CA LEU A 13 4.10 -0.65 0.24
C LEU A 13 3.89 0.50 1.22
N LYS A 14 4.97 1.05 1.80
CA LYS A 14 4.88 2.11 2.83
C LYS A 14 4.05 3.31 2.40
N PRO A 15 4.27 3.90 1.21
CA PRO A 15 3.51 5.07 0.76
C PRO A 15 2.00 4.84 0.67
N ILE A 16 1.53 3.61 0.52
CA ILE A 16 0.10 3.29 0.39
C ILE A 16 -0.62 3.53 1.73
N TYR A 17 -0.10 2.98 2.84
CA TYR A 17 -0.76 3.12 4.16
C TYR A 17 -0.33 4.37 4.94
N THR A 18 0.69 5.08 4.48
CA THR A 18 1.08 6.39 5.05
C THR A 18 0.65 7.57 4.19
N ALA A 19 -0.20 7.35 3.19
CA ALA A 19 -0.72 8.40 2.33
C ALA A 19 -1.54 9.43 3.13
N VAL A 20 -1.61 10.66 2.62
CA VAL A 20 -2.35 11.76 3.25
C VAL A 20 -3.87 11.66 3.04
N ASP A 21 -4.29 10.97 1.98
CA ASP A 21 -5.68 10.73 1.61
C ASP A 21 -5.79 9.49 0.70
N ALA A 22 -7.02 9.15 0.31
CA ALA A 22 -7.31 7.99 -0.53
C ALA A 22 -6.73 8.12 -1.94
N ASP A 23 -6.72 9.31 -2.52
CA ASP A 23 -6.22 9.55 -3.88
C ASP A 23 -4.69 9.33 -3.93
N ALA A 24 -3.96 9.85 -2.94
CA ALA A 24 -2.53 9.63 -2.80
C ALA A 24 -2.20 8.14 -2.55
N ALA A 25 -3.01 7.44 -1.77
CA ALA A 25 -2.85 6.00 -1.56
C ALA A 25 -3.09 5.21 -2.85
N GLN A 26 -4.08 5.60 -3.66
CA GLN A 26 -4.39 4.96 -4.92
C GLN A 26 -3.24 5.13 -5.92
N GLN A 27 -2.70 6.35 -6.04
CA GLN A 27 -1.53 6.61 -6.88
C GLN A 27 -0.31 5.78 -6.44
N ALA A 28 -0.10 5.65 -5.13
CA ALA A 28 0.95 4.81 -4.58
C ALA A 28 0.72 3.31 -4.89
N LEU A 29 -0.52 2.84 -4.83
CA LEU A 29 -0.89 1.48 -5.18
C LEU A 29 -0.70 1.19 -6.67
N GLU A 30 -1.05 2.12 -7.55
CA GLU A 30 -0.81 2.03 -9.00
C GLU A 30 0.69 1.96 -9.32
N ALA A 31 1.51 2.80 -8.66
CA ALA A 31 2.97 2.76 -8.83
C ALA A 31 3.58 1.44 -8.29
N PHE A 32 3.04 0.91 -7.19
CA PHE A 32 3.41 -0.40 -6.67
C PHE A 32 3.07 -1.50 -7.68
N ASP A 33 1.86 -1.46 -8.24
CA ASP A 33 1.37 -2.45 -9.19
C ASP A 33 2.22 -2.49 -10.45
N GLN A 34 2.51 -1.33 -11.07
CA GLN A 34 3.37 -1.24 -12.24
C GLN A 34 4.75 -1.89 -12.06
N LYS A 35 5.26 -1.89 -10.83
CA LYS A 35 6.57 -2.46 -10.51
C LYS A 35 6.52 -3.95 -10.16
N TRP A 36 5.42 -4.40 -9.54
CA TRP A 36 5.37 -5.72 -8.90
C TRP A 36 4.31 -6.66 -9.48
N ASP A 37 3.42 -6.21 -10.36
CA ASP A 37 2.30 -7.02 -10.89
C ASP A 37 2.77 -8.32 -11.56
N GLU A 38 3.84 -8.27 -12.38
CA GLU A 38 4.36 -9.48 -13.04
C GLU A 38 4.84 -10.56 -12.05
N ARG A 39 5.28 -10.16 -10.85
CA ARG A 39 5.91 -11.06 -9.87
C ARG A 39 4.98 -11.41 -8.70
N PHE A 40 4.19 -10.45 -8.25
CA PHE A 40 3.38 -10.51 -7.05
C PHE A 40 2.00 -9.83 -7.24
N PRO A 41 1.22 -10.23 -8.25
CA PRO A 41 -0.06 -9.58 -8.57
C PRO A 41 -1.06 -9.67 -7.40
N VAL A 42 -0.94 -10.73 -6.60
CA VAL A 42 -1.80 -11.00 -5.43
C VAL A 42 -1.68 -9.89 -4.37
N ILE A 43 -0.55 -9.17 -4.31
CA ILE A 43 -0.39 -8.10 -3.32
C ILE A 43 -1.29 -6.92 -3.66
N THR A 44 -1.24 -6.44 -4.91
CA THR A 44 -2.13 -5.37 -5.37
C THR A 44 -3.59 -5.79 -5.22
N GLN A 45 -3.93 -7.03 -5.60
CA GLN A 45 -5.29 -7.54 -5.44
C GLN A 45 -5.75 -7.56 -3.97
N ALA A 46 -4.88 -7.92 -3.03
CA ALA A 46 -5.23 -7.89 -1.61
C ALA A 46 -5.53 -6.46 -1.12
N TRP A 47 -4.77 -5.46 -1.58
CA TRP A 47 -5.04 -4.05 -1.28
C TRP A 47 -6.36 -3.57 -1.88
N LEU A 48 -6.63 -3.90 -3.15
CA LEU A 48 -7.87 -3.55 -3.83
C LEU A 48 -9.09 -4.21 -3.17
N ASN A 49 -8.99 -5.48 -2.78
CA ASN A 49 -10.05 -6.20 -2.08
C ASN A 49 -10.33 -5.60 -0.69
N ALA A 50 -9.32 -5.01 -0.05
CA ALA A 50 -9.44 -4.38 1.26
C ALA A 50 -9.69 -2.86 1.16
N TRP A 51 -9.87 -2.30 -0.04
CA TRP A 51 -9.80 -0.85 -0.27
C TRP A 51 -10.82 -0.05 0.55
N GLU A 52 -12.04 -0.58 0.69
CA GLU A 52 -13.10 0.03 1.52
C GLU A 52 -12.71 0.16 3.00
N TYR A 53 -11.80 -0.67 3.50
CA TYR A 53 -11.28 -0.59 4.87
C TYR A 53 -10.03 0.29 4.99
N VAL A 54 -9.28 0.47 3.89
CA VAL A 54 -8.08 1.31 3.83
C VAL A 54 -8.46 2.80 3.85
N ILE A 55 -9.49 3.20 3.12
CA ILE A 55 -9.92 4.60 3.04
C ILE A 55 -10.24 5.21 4.43
N PRO A 56 -11.06 4.56 5.30
CA PRO A 56 -11.32 5.08 6.65
C PRO A 56 -10.08 5.16 7.54
N PHE A 57 -9.13 4.25 7.36
CA PHE A 57 -7.85 4.27 8.08
C PHE A 57 -7.03 5.51 7.71
N LEU A 58 -6.97 5.88 6.43
CA LEU A 58 -6.27 7.07 5.95
C LEU A 58 -6.96 8.38 6.35
N ALA A 59 -8.29 8.39 6.36
CA ALA A 59 -9.10 9.55 6.76
C ALA A 59 -9.07 9.83 8.28
N SER A 60 -8.59 8.87 9.08
CA SER A 60 -8.44 9.03 10.51
C SER A 60 -7.02 9.51 10.82
N PRO A 61 -6.79 10.76 11.27
CA PRO A 61 -5.48 11.15 11.76
C PRO A 61 -5.12 10.19 12.90
N GLN A 62 -3.99 9.47 12.77
CA GLN A 62 -3.45 8.62 13.84
C GLN A 62 -3.25 9.48 15.09
N LYS A 63 -4.28 9.59 15.92
CA LYS A 63 -4.22 10.19 17.26
C LYS A 63 -3.72 9.17 18.26
N TYR A 64 -2.63 8.47 17.97
CA TYR A 64 -1.91 7.67 18.96
C TYR A 64 -0.42 7.69 18.65
N VAL A 65 0.20 8.84 18.98
CA VAL A 65 1.60 8.88 19.38
C VAL A 65 1.59 9.28 20.86
N ALA A 66 1.94 8.32 21.72
CA ALA A 66 2.49 8.58 23.03
C ALA A 66 3.82 7.82 23.11
#